data_AF-A0A2S6Z130-F1
#
_entry.id   AF-A0A2S6Z130-F1
#
_cell.length_a   1.000
_cell.length_b   1.000
_cell.length_c   1.000
_cell.angle_alpha   90.00
_cell.angle_beta   90.00
_cell.angle_gamma   90.00
#
_symmetry.space_group_name_H-M   'P 1'
#
loop_
_entity.id
_entity.type
_entity.pdbx_description
1 polymer ?
#
loop_
_entity_poly.entity_id
_entity_poly.type
_entity_poly.pdbx_seq_one_letter_code
_entity_poly.pdbx_strand_id
1 'polypeptide(L)'
;MSPMIEALLWKLGATSVQTALLALAVWALCRSVRRLPATTQTWLWWLVGVQAVVGLLWNAPLQLPVLPAATPTPALIAGDSLVPMVMANATASGASAVASASAADVLQGTSGPSWALWLAALWVAGVAVMSLGTLRAYRRSRALVRAAAPCTDRALVAALRMAAEAHGLSQPPDIRLSQQIASPQLIGPWRPVLLLPAARLPHMADDDLDMALTHELIHLRRRDLWWGLLPSLAQHLFFFHPLVHLAAREYATAREAACDAAVVAGHRHCRHDYGRLLLQLGVAPRPHGGVASASPSFLSLKRRLLMLQNPTSFPRFGAALILGAVAITGVLPLRLVAMPAAPAAAAASAAAPAKPATGVSSTVAPASAAAAAAPATAAATAAPAAAASSTSQTFTTTSTHGQINLSHDPDRDAYVLLQGNDSVMNGSVDDLKHVRRLAGKDGQLMWFRKDGKQYVVRDPDTFKRMNALYAPVTKLGQAQGALGERQGELGEQQGELGAQMGELGARAADAAAKHVNASLLDTDARTQQAAERAAREAERAVRQAEQAMQRSGAQQRMQALARQQAALATEQADLASQQAAASVRADKEARRIMREAIAQGLATQIDG
;
A
#
# COMPACT_ATOMS: atom_id res chain seq x y z
N MET A 1 41.02 -12.68 19.31
CA MET A 1 39.60 -12.28 19.33
C MET A 1 39.39 -10.79 19.07
N SER A 2 40.28 -9.90 19.55
CA SER A 2 40.19 -8.44 19.33
C SER A 2 39.98 -7.97 17.88
N PRO A 3 40.68 -8.47 16.83
CA PRO A 3 40.52 -7.93 15.47
C PRO A 3 39.13 -8.21 14.86
N MET A 4 38.50 -9.33 15.23
CA MET A 4 37.14 -9.65 14.76
C MET A 4 36.10 -8.74 15.40
N ILE A 5 36.28 -8.39 16.68
CA ILE A 5 35.38 -7.50 17.42
C ILE A 5 35.51 -6.07 16.91
N GLU A 6 36.73 -5.60 16.67
CA GLU A 6 36.97 -4.29 16.08
C GLU A 6 36.38 -4.19 14.67
N ALA A 7 36.55 -5.22 13.83
CA ALA A 7 35.92 -5.28 12.52
C ALA A 7 34.39 -5.25 12.60
N LEU A 8 33.78 -5.95 13.57
CA LEU A 8 32.33 -5.92 13.81
C LEU A 8 31.86 -4.52 14.22
N LEU A 9 32.53 -3.87 15.17
CA LEU A 9 32.17 -2.52 15.63
C LEU A 9 32.32 -1.48 14.53
N TRP A 10 33.39 -1.56 13.73
CA TRP A 10 33.57 -0.71 12.56
C TRP A 10 32.43 -0.86 11.56
N LYS A 11 32.03 -2.10 11.26
CA LYS A 11 30.87 -2.37 10.40
C LYS A 11 29.58 -1.82 10.98
N LEU A 12 29.32 -2.06 12.27
CA LEU A 12 28.13 -1.54 12.95
C LEU A 12 28.04 -0.01 12.83
N GLY A 13 29.18 0.69 12.99
CA GLY A 13 29.27 2.13 12.80
C GLY A 13 29.04 2.57 11.34
N ALA A 14 29.74 1.94 10.39
CA ALA A 14 29.62 2.26 8.97
C ALA A 14 28.19 2.01 8.44
N THR A 15 27.59 0.87 8.79
CA THR A 15 26.21 0.54 8.45
C THR A 15 25.25 1.54 9.08
N SER A 16 25.45 1.94 10.34
CA SER A 16 24.62 2.96 10.99
C SER A 16 24.60 4.28 10.20
N VAL A 17 25.77 4.78 9.77
CA VAL A 17 25.84 6.02 8.96
C VAL A 17 25.13 5.84 7.62
N GLN A 18 25.35 4.72 6.92
CA GLN A 18 24.67 4.44 5.65
C GLN A 18 23.14 4.36 5.82
N THR A 19 22.67 3.67 6.88
CA THR A 19 21.25 3.56 7.20
C THR A 19 20.66 4.92 7.54
N ALA A 20 21.38 5.77 8.26
CA ALA A 20 20.95 7.14 8.55
C ALA A 20 20.75 7.95 7.27
N LEU A 21 21.72 7.94 6.35
CA LEU A 21 21.63 8.63 5.07
C LEU A 21 20.47 8.12 4.23
N LEU A 22 20.31 6.80 4.13
CA LEU A 22 19.20 6.20 3.39
C LEU A 22 17.84 6.53 4.01
N ALA A 23 17.71 6.45 5.34
CA ALA A 23 16.48 6.79 6.04
C ALA A 23 16.09 8.26 5.83
N LEU A 24 17.06 9.18 5.87
CA LEU A 24 16.84 10.60 5.58
C LEU A 24 16.46 10.85 4.12
N ALA A 25 17.10 10.15 3.17
CA ALA A 25 16.75 10.23 1.76
C ALA A 25 15.33 9.72 1.48
N VAL A 26 14.95 8.57 2.06
CA VAL A 26 13.59 8.02 1.97
C VAL A 26 12.58 8.97 2.63
N TRP A 27 12.92 9.52 3.80
CA TRP A 27 12.08 10.53 4.47
C TRP A 27 11.82 11.74 3.58
N ALA A 28 12.89 12.32 3.00
CA ALA A 28 12.81 13.47 2.11
C ALA A 28 12.00 13.13 0.85
N LEU A 29 12.22 11.96 0.24
CA LEU A 29 11.49 11.49 -0.92
C LEU A 29 9.98 11.36 -0.63
N CYS A 30 9.60 10.73 0.49
CA CYS A 30 8.21 10.62 0.91
C CYS A 30 7.57 11.99 1.21
N ARG A 31 8.37 12.98 1.65
CA ARG A 31 7.89 14.35 1.92
C ARG A 31 7.72 15.19 0.66
N SER A 32 8.65 15.06 -0.28
CA SER A 32 8.69 15.81 -1.54
C SER A 32 7.67 15.27 -2.53
N VAL A 33 7.55 13.95 -2.67
CA VAL A 33 6.58 13.31 -3.55
C VAL A 33 5.34 12.92 -2.74
N ARG A 34 4.54 13.93 -2.36
CA ARG A 34 3.33 13.76 -1.53
C ARG A 34 2.28 12.82 -2.14
N ARG A 35 2.40 12.51 -3.44
CA ARG A 35 1.52 11.59 -4.17
C ARG A 35 1.95 10.12 -4.15
N LEU A 36 3.00 9.76 -3.40
CA LEU A 36 3.45 8.36 -3.36
C LEU A 36 2.40 7.47 -2.69
N PRO A 37 1.96 6.36 -3.34
CA PRO A 37 1.03 5.42 -2.75
C PRO A 37 1.58 4.83 -1.45
N ALA A 38 0.70 4.56 -0.48
CA ALA A 38 1.07 3.96 0.80
C ALA A 38 1.83 2.62 0.63
N THR A 39 1.48 1.83 -0.40
CA THR A 39 2.21 0.60 -0.74
C THR A 39 3.66 0.87 -1.09
N THR A 40 3.94 1.91 -1.87
CA THR A 40 5.32 2.29 -2.24
C THR A 40 6.09 2.79 -1.02
N GLN A 41 5.46 3.62 -0.19
CA GLN A 41 6.07 4.08 1.06
C GLN A 41 6.42 2.89 1.98
N THR A 42 5.54 1.88 2.05
CA THR A 42 5.80 0.64 2.81
C THR A 42 7.10 -0.03 2.35
N TRP A 43 7.27 -0.22 1.04
CA TRP A 43 8.46 -0.87 0.50
C TRP A 43 9.73 -0.02 0.66
N LEU A 44 9.65 1.30 0.49
CA LEU A 44 10.81 2.19 0.71
C LEU A 44 11.34 2.08 2.14
N TRP A 45 10.46 2.16 3.14
CA TRP A 45 10.86 2.00 4.55
C TRP A 45 11.32 0.57 4.87
N TRP A 46 10.75 -0.43 4.21
CA TRP A 46 11.22 -1.82 4.33
C TRP A 46 12.65 -1.99 3.81
N LEU A 47 13.00 -1.35 2.69
CA LEU A 47 14.37 -1.36 2.14
C LEU A 47 15.40 -0.74 3.09
N VAL A 48 15.03 0.26 3.88
CA VAL A 48 15.90 0.79 4.96
C VAL A 48 16.23 -0.31 5.97
N GLY A 49 15.23 -1.12 6.36
CA GLY A 49 15.43 -2.28 7.23
C GLY A 49 16.30 -3.36 6.59
N VAL A 50 16.10 -3.64 5.29
CA VAL A 50 16.97 -4.56 4.53
C VAL A 50 18.41 -4.07 4.56
N GLN A 51 18.66 -2.81 4.24
CA GLN A 51 20.01 -2.25 4.20
C GLN A 51 20.70 -2.33 5.56
N ALA A 52 20.00 -2.06 6.66
CA ALA A 52 20.57 -2.19 8.00
C ALA A 52 21.00 -3.63 8.30
N VAL A 53 20.15 -4.62 7.99
CA VAL A 53 20.44 -6.04 8.26
C VAL A 53 21.52 -6.57 7.31
N VAL A 54 21.40 -6.29 6.01
CA VAL A 54 22.36 -6.73 4.99
C VAL A 54 23.71 -6.05 5.21
N GLY A 55 23.74 -4.74 5.50
CA GLY A 55 24.98 -4.01 5.76
C GLY A 55 25.79 -4.57 6.93
N LEU A 56 25.11 -5.10 7.96
CA LEU A 56 25.77 -5.74 9.09
C LEU A 56 26.25 -7.17 8.78
N LEU A 57 25.46 -7.95 8.03
CA LEU A 57 25.73 -9.36 7.74
C LEU A 57 26.66 -9.58 6.54
N TRP A 58 26.72 -8.64 5.59
CA TRP A 58 27.45 -8.81 4.35
C TRP A 58 28.95 -8.55 4.55
N ASN A 59 29.79 -9.50 4.10
CA ASN A 59 31.23 -9.48 4.38
C ASN A 59 32.10 -9.00 3.21
N ALA A 60 31.55 -8.93 1.99
CA ALA A 60 32.30 -8.54 0.78
C ALA A 60 31.51 -7.52 -0.07
N PRO A 61 31.80 -6.21 0.02
CA PRO A 61 31.09 -5.22 -0.80
C PRO A 61 31.33 -5.49 -2.29
N LEU A 62 30.30 -5.26 -3.11
CA LEU A 62 30.39 -5.40 -4.56
C LEU A 62 31.30 -4.29 -5.08
N GLN A 63 32.42 -4.69 -5.69
CA GLN A 63 33.40 -3.76 -6.23
C GLN A 63 32.92 -3.27 -7.61
N LEU A 64 32.65 -1.97 -7.72
CA LEU A 64 32.35 -1.33 -9.00
C LEU A 64 33.61 -0.60 -9.49
N PRO A 65 34.28 -1.12 -10.54
CA PRO A 65 35.48 -0.52 -11.09
C PRO A 65 35.14 0.72 -11.95
N VAL A 66 34.82 1.84 -11.30
CA VAL A 66 34.40 3.09 -11.97
C VAL A 66 35.48 4.17 -11.87
N LEU A 67 36.37 4.09 -10.88
CA LEU A 67 37.43 5.07 -10.70
C LEU A 67 38.56 4.83 -11.72
N PRO A 68 39.13 5.89 -12.33
CA PRO A 68 40.26 5.75 -13.23
C PRO A 68 41.43 5.09 -12.49
N ALA A 69 42.12 4.16 -13.17
CA ALA A 69 43.30 3.51 -12.62
C ALA A 69 44.30 4.59 -12.20
N ALA A 70 44.78 4.52 -10.96
CA ALA A 70 45.89 5.37 -10.53
C ALA A 70 47.07 5.06 -11.46
N THR A 71 47.49 6.04 -12.26
CA THR A 71 48.74 5.96 -12.99
C THR A 71 49.84 5.78 -11.94
N PRO A 72 50.64 4.70 -11.99
CA PRO A 72 51.77 4.58 -11.09
C PRO A 72 52.64 5.81 -11.31
N THR A 73 52.74 6.66 -10.29
CA THR A 73 53.71 7.74 -10.29
C THR A 73 55.07 7.04 -10.34
N PRO A 74 55.89 7.23 -11.39
CA PRO A 74 57.21 6.62 -11.39
C PRO A 74 57.93 7.19 -10.17
N ALA A 75 58.29 6.31 -9.24
CA ALA A 75 59.22 6.68 -8.18
C ALA A 75 60.48 7.17 -8.89
N LEU A 76 60.77 8.47 -8.77
CA LEU A 76 62.07 9.02 -9.11
C LEU A 76 63.08 8.28 -8.25
N ILE A 77 63.74 7.29 -8.84
CA ILE A 77 64.96 6.70 -8.29
C ILE A 77 65.97 7.85 -8.28
N ALA A 78 66.09 8.52 -7.13
CA ALA A 78 67.23 9.38 -6.86
C ALA A 78 68.46 8.47 -6.89
N GLY A 79 69.27 8.66 -7.93
CA GLY A 79 70.51 7.92 -8.10
C GLY A 79 71.47 8.20 -6.96
N ASP A 80 72.03 7.13 -6.41
CA ASP A 80 73.48 7.09 -6.19
C ASP A 80 73.93 5.63 -6.18
N SER A 81 74.26 5.14 -7.37
CA SER A 81 75.09 3.94 -7.53
C SER A 81 76.50 4.42 -7.82
N LEU A 82 77.34 4.47 -6.78
CA LEU A 82 78.78 4.35 -6.93
C LEU A 82 79.21 3.07 -6.23
N VAL A 83 79.32 2.01 -7.04
CA VAL A 83 80.16 0.87 -6.72
C VAL A 83 81.61 1.30 -6.96
N PRO A 84 82.54 0.93 -6.07
CA PRO A 84 83.79 0.39 -6.55
C PRO A 84 83.98 -1.02 -6.00
N MET A 85 84.19 -1.91 -6.96
CA MET A 85 84.69 -3.26 -6.77
C MET A 85 86.21 -3.18 -6.55
N VAL A 86 86.73 -4.19 -5.84
CA VAL A 86 88.14 -4.63 -5.79
C VAL A 86 88.99 -4.11 -4.60
N MET A 87 89.15 -4.96 -3.56
CA MET A 87 90.41 -5.66 -3.25
C MET A 87 90.23 -6.58 -2.03
N ALA A 88 90.78 -7.79 -2.14
CA ALA A 88 90.83 -8.80 -1.09
C ALA A 88 91.86 -8.42 -0.01
N ASN A 89 91.53 -8.63 1.27
CA ASN A 89 92.48 -9.26 2.19
C ASN A 89 91.77 -9.88 3.41
N ALA A 90 92.32 -11.00 3.86
CA ALA A 90 91.85 -11.81 4.96
C ALA A 90 92.19 -11.22 6.35
N THR A 91 91.59 -11.85 7.37
CA THR A 91 91.92 -11.83 8.81
C THR A 91 91.54 -10.59 9.62
N ALA A 92 90.57 -10.71 10.53
CA ALA A 92 90.82 -10.89 11.96
C ALA A 92 89.53 -10.86 12.79
N SER A 93 89.56 -11.69 13.83
CA SER A 93 88.61 -11.98 14.91
C SER A 93 87.98 -10.77 15.63
N GLY A 94 86.79 -11.00 16.21
CA GLY A 94 86.18 -10.23 17.30
C GLY A 94 84.81 -9.67 16.93
N ALA A 95 83.70 -9.93 17.61
CA ALA A 95 83.46 -10.59 18.88
C ALA A 95 82.01 -11.12 18.89
N SER A 96 81.81 -12.12 19.75
CA SER A 96 80.55 -12.73 20.11
C SER A 96 79.43 -11.72 20.40
N ALA A 97 78.26 -11.95 19.82
CA ALA A 97 76.98 -11.51 20.37
C ALA A 97 75.90 -12.54 20.04
N VAL A 98 76.09 -13.76 20.54
CA VAL A 98 74.98 -14.66 20.84
C VAL A 98 74.45 -14.29 22.22
N ALA A 99 73.12 -14.21 22.31
CA ALA A 99 72.28 -14.10 23.50
C ALA A 99 72.16 -12.71 24.16
N SER A 100 71.07 -12.04 23.80
CA SER A 100 69.98 -11.79 24.76
C SER A 100 68.67 -11.67 24.00
N ALA A 101 68.14 -12.81 23.57
CA ALA A 101 66.70 -12.92 23.37
C ALA A 101 66.09 -12.72 24.76
N SER A 102 65.62 -11.51 25.03
CA SER A 102 65.05 -11.19 26.32
C SER A 102 63.83 -12.09 26.52
N ALA A 103 63.87 -12.90 27.57
CA ALA A 103 62.70 -13.56 28.15
C ALA A 103 61.68 -12.54 28.72
N ALA A 104 61.79 -11.26 28.35
CA ALA A 104 60.87 -10.18 28.71
C ALA A 104 59.74 -10.00 27.68
N ASP A 105 59.84 -10.60 26.48
CA ASP A 105 58.78 -10.51 25.46
C ASP A 105 57.66 -11.56 25.62
N VAL A 106 57.82 -12.52 26.53
CA VAL A 106 56.79 -13.56 26.79
C VAL A 106 55.80 -13.13 27.89
N LEU A 107 56.02 -11.99 28.54
CA LEU A 107 55.10 -11.43 29.56
C LEU A 107 54.55 -10.05 29.17
N GLN A 108 54.56 -9.70 27.88
CA GLN A 108 53.85 -8.53 27.39
C GLN A 108 52.33 -8.77 27.40
N GLY A 109 51.70 -8.32 28.48
CA GLY A 109 50.34 -7.84 28.50
C GLY A 109 49.27 -8.93 28.55
N THR A 110 48.88 -9.33 29.76
CA THR A 110 47.45 -9.49 30.03
C THR A 110 46.80 -8.12 29.86
N SER A 111 46.61 -7.71 28.60
CA SER A 111 45.84 -6.56 28.22
C SER A 111 44.47 -6.75 28.85
N GLY A 112 44.08 -5.84 29.75
CA GLY A 112 42.71 -5.80 30.26
C GLY A 112 41.72 -5.82 29.08
N PRO A 113 40.46 -6.23 29.31
CA PRO A 113 39.48 -6.29 28.23
C PRO A 113 39.47 -4.96 27.46
N SER A 114 39.79 -5.02 26.17
CA SER A 114 39.81 -3.84 25.31
C SER A 114 38.45 -3.15 25.38
N TRP A 115 38.40 -1.82 25.29
CA TRP A 115 37.13 -1.06 25.26
C TRP A 115 36.16 -1.61 24.19
N ALA A 116 36.70 -2.16 23.10
CA ALA A 116 35.95 -2.85 22.05
C ALA A 116 35.19 -4.09 22.57
N LEU A 117 35.78 -4.89 23.46
CA LEU A 117 35.10 -6.01 24.12
C LEU A 117 33.91 -5.51 24.96
N TRP A 118 34.09 -4.43 25.73
CA TRP A 118 33.00 -3.84 26.53
C TRP A 118 31.87 -3.28 25.67
N LEU A 119 32.18 -2.59 24.56
CA LEU A 119 31.16 -2.11 23.63
C LEU A 119 30.42 -3.25 22.93
N ALA A 120 31.12 -4.29 22.51
CA ALA A 120 30.49 -5.46 21.91
C ALA A 120 29.61 -6.19 22.93
N ALA A 121 30.06 -6.34 24.18
CA ALA A 121 29.27 -6.90 25.26
C ALA A 121 28.01 -6.06 25.54
N LEU A 122 28.13 -4.73 25.57
CA LEU A 122 27.00 -3.82 25.73
C LEU A 122 26.01 -3.94 24.56
N TRP A 123 26.51 -4.03 23.33
CA TRP A 123 25.68 -4.25 22.15
C TRP A 123 24.92 -5.58 22.23
N VAL A 124 25.60 -6.69 22.54
CA VAL A 124 24.98 -8.01 22.73
C VAL A 124 23.94 -7.96 23.85
N ALA A 125 24.25 -7.31 24.98
CA ALA A 125 23.31 -7.15 26.08
C ALA A 125 22.04 -6.38 25.66
N GLY A 126 22.19 -5.30 24.89
CA GLY A 126 21.06 -4.54 24.35
C GLY A 126 20.19 -5.36 23.39
N VAL A 127 20.81 -6.11 22.47
CA VAL A 127 20.12 -7.05 21.60
C VAL A 127 19.37 -8.11 22.42
N ALA A 128 20.00 -8.68 23.44
CA ALA A 128 19.38 -9.68 24.32
C ALA A 128 18.16 -9.13 25.07
N VAL A 129 18.23 -7.89 25.58
CA VAL A 129 17.10 -7.21 26.24
C VAL A 129 15.94 -7.02 25.26
N MET A 130 16.21 -6.56 24.04
CA MET A 130 15.18 -6.40 23.00
C MET A 130 14.56 -7.75 22.63
N SER A 131 15.39 -8.78 22.42
CA SER A 131 14.95 -10.14 22.10
C SER A 131 14.10 -10.75 23.22
N LEU A 132 14.43 -10.50 24.49
CA LEU A 132 13.62 -10.93 25.63
C LEU A 132 12.27 -10.23 25.66
N GLY A 133 12.22 -8.94 25.33
CA GLY A 133 10.98 -8.18 25.15
C GLY A 133 10.08 -8.81 24.07
N THR A 134 10.67 -9.10 22.90
CA THR A 134 9.98 -9.77 21.79
C THR A 134 9.53 -11.19 22.14
N LEU A 135 10.35 -11.97 22.84
CA LEU A 135 9.98 -13.30 23.31
C LEU A 135 8.79 -13.23 24.28
N ARG A 136 8.79 -12.26 25.21
CA ARG A 136 7.67 -12.03 26.13
C ARG A 136 6.40 -11.65 25.36
N ALA A 137 6.50 -10.77 24.36
CA ALA A 137 5.37 -10.40 23.49
C ALA A 137 4.83 -11.62 22.74
N TYR A 138 5.70 -12.40 22.11
CA TYR A 138 5.34 -13.64 21.42
C TYR A 138 4.66 -14.65 22.36
N ARG A 139 5.20 -14.85 23.58
CA ARG A 139 4.59 -15.72 24.59
C ARG A 139 3.21 -15.24 25.03
N ARG A 140 3.00 -13.92 25.16
CA ARG A 140 1.69 -13.32 25.46
C ARG A 140 0.70 -13.53 24.31
N SER A 141 1.10 -13.29 23.06
CA SER A 141 0.26 -13.55 21.88
C SER A 141 -0.13 -15.02 21.78
N ARG A 142 0.80 -15.93 22.08
CA ARG A 142 0.51 -17.38 22.15
C ARG A 142 -0.38 -17.76 23.32
N ALA A 143 -0.25 -17.11 24.48
CA ALA A 143 -1.17 -17.31 25.59
C ALA A 143 -2.58 -16.84 25.21
N LEU A 144 -2.69 -15.70 24.54
CA LEU A 144 -3.96 -15.15 24.03
C LEU A 144 -4.67 -16.10 23.07
N VAL A 145 -3.96 -16.66 22.08
CA VAL A 145 -4.52 -17.65 21.14
C VAL A 145 -4.93 -18.95 21.85
N ARG A 146 -4.16 -19.40 22.85
CA ARG A 146 -4.49 -20.59 23.64
C ARG A 146 -5.71 -20.38 24.55
N ALA A 147 -5.90 -19.17 25.07
CA ALA A 147 -7.05 -18.81 25.89
C ALA A 147 -8.31 -18.50 25.06
N ALA A 148 -8.18 -18.32 23.74
CA ALA A 148 -9.30 -18.05 22.85
C ALA A 148 -10.08 -19.34 22.53
N ALA A 149 -11.40 -19.24 22.56
CA ALA A 149 -12.31 -20.33 22.24
C ALA A 149 -12.44 -20.49 20.71
N PRO A 150 -12.57 -21.72 20.18
CA PRO A 150 -12.88 -21.91 18.76
C PRO A 150 -14.23 -21.28 18.41
N CYS A 151 -14.35 -20.70 17.21
CA CYS A 151 -15.64 -20.20 16.73
C CYS A 151 -16.55 -21.37 16.35
N THR A 152 -17.71 -21.50 17.00
CA THR A 152 -18.70 -22.55 16.72
C THR A 152 -19.77 -22.12 15.70
N ASP A 153 -19.82 -20.84 15.36
CA ASP A 153 -20.76 -20.30 14.38
C ASP A 153 -20.34 -20.71 12.96
N ARG A 154 -21.10 -21.66 12.40
CA ARG A 154 -20.85 -22.18 11.06
C ARG A 154 -21.11 -21.15 9.96
N ALA A 155 -22.06 -20.23 10.16
CA ALA A 155 -22.36 -19.19 9.18
C ALA A 155 -21.20 -18.20 9.07
N LEU A 156 -20.65 -17.77 10.21
CA LEU A 156 -19.49 -16.89 10.25
C LEU A 156 -18.23 -17.54 9.67
N VAL A 157 -17.99 -18.83 9.98
CA VAL A 157 -16.87 -19.59 9.40
C VAL A 157 -17.00 -19.73 7.89
N ALA A 158 -18.22 -20.03 7.39
CA ALA A 158 -18.49 -20.11 5.96
C ALA A 158 -18.33 -18.74 5.27
N ALA A 159 -18.84 -17.67 5.88
CA ALA A 159 -18.70 -16.31 5.39
C ALA A 159 -17.24 -15.89 5.26
N LEU A 160 -16.41 -16.18 6.28
CA LEU A 160 -14.98 -15.89 6.20
C LEU A 160 -14.29 -16.70 5.10
N ARG A 161 -14.66 -17.97 4.92
CA ARG A 161 -14.10 -18.79 3.84
C ARG A 161 -14.40 -18.18 2.47
N MET A 162 -15.66 -17.80 2.22
CA MET A 162 -16.05 -17.13 0.97
C MET A 162 -15.29 -15.80 0.78
N ALA A 163 -15.16 -15.00 1.85
CA ALA A 163 -14.40 -13.75 1.79
C ALA A 163 -12.91 -13.98 1.50
N ALA A 164 -12.30 -15.01 2.11
CA ALA A 164 -10.90 -15.36 1.88
C ALA A 164 -10.66 -15.79 0.43
N GLU A 165 -11.55 -16.62 -0.12
CA GLU A 165 -11.53 -17.04 -1.53
C GLU A 165 -11.69 -15.85 -2.48
N ALA A 166 -12.61 -14.93 -2.21
CA ALA A 166 -12.81 -13.70 -2.98
C ALA A 166 -11.55 -12.80 -2.98
N HIS A 167 -10.73 -12.87 -1.94
CA HIS A 167 -9.44 -12.20 -1.85
C HIS A 167 -8.26 -13.01 -2.41
N GLY A 168 -8.51 -14.18 -3.01
CA GLY A 168 -7.48 -15.02 -3.62
C GLY A 168 -6.60 -15.76 -2.62
N LEU A 169 -7.10 -16.02 -1.42
CA LEU A 169 -6.43 -16.85 -0.42
C LEU A 169 -6.81 -18.32 -0.64
N SER A 170 -5.81 -19.20 -0.70
CA SER A 170 -6.03 -20.65 -0.88
C SER A 170 -6.58 -21.33 0.38
N GLN A 171 -6.36 -20.75 1.56
CA GLN A 171 -6.88 -21.25 2.83
C GLN A 171 -7.29 -20.08 3.73
N PRO A 172 -8.50 -20.11 4.32
CA PRO A 172 -8.88 -19.12 5.33
C PRO A 172 -8.11 -19.34 6.64
N PRO A 173 -7.85 -18.29 7.42
CA PRO A 173 -7.25 -18.43 8.75
C PRO A 173 -8.23 -19.10 9.73
N ASP A 174 -7.69 -19.77 10.76
CA ASP A 174 -8.50 -20.33 11.86
C ASP A 174 -9.16 -19.18 12.64
N ILE A 175 -10.45 -19.30 12.96
CA ILE A 175 -11.21 -18.25 13.67
C ILE A 175 -11.35 -18.64 15.13
N ARG A 176 -10.97 -17.73 16.02
CA ARG A 176 -11.18 -17.89 17.46
C ARG A 176 -11.77 -16.64 18.10
N LEU A 177 -12.56 -16.85 19.13
CA LEU A 177 -13.20 -15.80 19.93
C LEU A 177 -12.37 -15.54 21.18
N SER A 178 -11.99 -14.29 21.42
CA SER A 178 -11.21 -13.90 22.59
C SER A 178 -11.92 -12.79 23.37
N GLN A 179 -11.98 -12.96 24.70
CA GLN A 179 -12.50 -11.98 25.64
C GLN A 179 -11.48 -10.87 25.97
N GLN A 180 -10.22 -11.04 25.57
CA GLN A 180 -9.12 -10.16 25.95
C GLN A 180 -8.76 -9.15 24.86
N ILE A 181 -9.56 -9.05 23.78
CA ILE A 181 -9.30 -8.17 22.64
C ILE A 181 -10.53 -7.32 22.36
N ALA A 182 -10.28 -6.11 21.86
CA ALA A 182 -11.31 -5.11 21.58
C ALA A 182 -11.55 -4.89 20.08
N SER A 183 -10.69 -5.43 19.21
CA SER A 183 -10.83 -5.37 17.76
C SER A 183 -10.33 -6.68 17.13
N PRO A 184 -10.87 -7.06 15.95
CA PRO A 184 -10.33 -8.16 15.17
C PRO A 184 -8.83 -7.99 14.91
N GLN A 185 -8.08 -9.09 14.97
CA GLN A 185 -6.64 -9.09 14.70
C GLN A 185 -6.11 -10.47 14.29
N LEU A 186 -5.19 -10.50 13.33
CA LEU A 186 -4.42 -11.69 12.97
C LEU A 186 -3.20 -11.89 13.86
N ILE A 187 -2.97 -13.14 14.28
CA ILE A 187 -1.80 -13.55 15.07
C ILE A 187 -1.09 -14.72 14.42
N GLY A 188 0.25 -14.61 14.33
CA GLY A 188 1.14 -15.70 13.92
C GLY A 188 1.47 -15.71 12.42
N PRO A 189 2.72 -15.45 12.01
CA PRO A 189 3.08 -15.42 10.58
C PRO A 189 3.01 -16.81 9.91
N TRP A 190 3.38 -17.89 10.60
CA TRP A 190 3.40 -19.25 10.01
C TRP A 190 2.05 -19.96 10.02
N ARG A 191 1.25 -19.75 11.07
CA ARG A 191 -0.09 -20.32 11.23
C ARG A 191 -1.02 -19.19 11.68
N PRO A 192 -1.53 -18.39 10.74
CA PRO A 192 -2.33 -17.22 11.05
C PRO A 192 -3.67 -17.64 11.66
N VAL A 193 -3.95 -17.11 12.85
CA VAL A 193 -5.22 -17.26 13.54
C VAL A 193 -5.88 -15.89 13.61
N LEU A 194 -7.11 -15.79 13.13
CA LEU A 194 -7.94 -14.61 13.22
C LEU A 194 -8.68 -14.62 14.55
N LEU A 195 -8.36 -13.67 15.43
CA LEU A 195 -9.08 -13.48 16.68
C LEU A 195 -10.19 -12.44 16.52
N LEU A 196 -11.39 -12.77 16.98
CA LEU A 196 -12.54 -11.85 17.05
C LEU A 196 -12.86 -11.48 18.50
N PRO A 197 -13.28 -10.22 18.75
CA PRO A 197 -13.59 -9.73 20.10
C PRO A 197 -14.94 -10.29 20.56
N ALA A 198 -14.92 -11.32 21.42
CA ALA A 198 -16.13 -12.01 21.85
C ALA A 198 -17.18 -11.09 22.49
N ALA A 199 -16.74 -10.06 23.24
CA ALA A 199 -17.63 -9.11 23.89
C ALA A 199 -18.24 -8.06 22.95
N ARG A 200 -17.53 -7.67 21.88
CA ARG A 200 -18.01 -6.66 20.92
C ARG A 200 -18.70 -7.26 19.71
N LEU A 201 -18.38 -8.49 19.34
CA LEU A 201 -18.90 -9.15 18.14
C LEU A 201 -20.44 -9.07 18.03
N PRO A 202 -21.24 -9.29 19.11
CA PRO A 202 -22.70 -9.17 19.02
C PRO A 202 -23.23 -7.75 18.77
N HIS A 203 -22.40 -6.73 19.00
CA HIS A 203 -22.75 -5.31 18.90
C HIS A 203 -22.14 -4.65 17.67
N MET A 204 -21.36 -5.38 16.86
CA MET A 204 -20.84 -4.88 15.59
C MET A 204 -21.91 -5.04 14.52
N ALA A 205 -22.14 -3.99 13.74
CA ALA A 205 -22.98 -4.10 12.55
C ALA A 205 -22.32 -5.08 11.55
N ASP A 206 -23.12 -5.76 10.74
CA ASP A 206 -22.62 -6.75 9.78
C ASP A 206 -21.61 -6.12 8.79
N ASP A 207 -21.89 -4.91 8.31
CA ASP A 207 -20.98 -4.16 7.43
C ASP A 207 -19.66 -3.79 8.12
N ASP A 208 -19.70 -3.48 9.42
CA ASP A 208 -18.50 -3.17 10.21
C ASP A 208 -17.62 -4.39 10.40
N LEU A 209 -18.25 -5.54 10.64
CA LEU A 209 -17.55 -6.81 10.75
C LEU A 209 -16.94 -7.18 9.39
N ASP A 210 -17.69 -7.08 8.30
CA ASP A 210 -17.20 -7.39 6.95
C ASP A 210 -16.03 -6.49 6.54
N MET A 211 -16.09 -5.18 6.82
CA MET A 211 -14.97 -4.26 6.62
C MET A 211 -13.74 -4.63 7.48
N ALA A 212 -13.94 -4.98 8.75
CA ALA A 212 -12.85 -5.37 9.65
C ALA A 212 -12.22 -6.71 9.21
N LEU A 213 -13.03 -7.69 8.81
CA LEU A 213 -12.56 -8.96 8.26
C LEU A 213 -11.79 -8.75 6.96
N THR A 214 -12.31 -7.92 6.06
CA THR A 214 -11.64 -7.55 4.79
C THR A 214 -10.27 -6.95 5.05
N HIS A 215 -10.15 -6.06 6.04
CA HIS A 215 -8.88 -5.47 6.46
C HIS A 215 -7.86 -6.54 6.90
N GLU A 216 -8.28 -7.47 7.76
CA GLU A 216 -7.42 -8.55 8.24
C GLU A 216 -7.05 -9.52 7.09
N LEU A 217 -7.99 -9.89 6.22
CA LEU A 217 -7.71 -10.74 5.05
C LEU A 217 -6.71 -10.09 4.08
N ILE A 218 -6.74 -8.76 3.93
CA ILE A 218 -5.74 -8.02 3.15
C ILE A 218 -4.35 -8.13 3.79
N HIS A 219 -4.23 -8.02 5.12
CA HIS A 219 -2.95 -8.26 5.81
C HIS A 219 -2.42 -9.67 5.55
N LEU A 220 -3.30 -10.68 5.60
CA LEU A 220 -2.95 -12.06 5.32
C LEU A 220 -2.47 -12.24 3.87
N ARG A 221 -3.22 -11.72 2.90
CA ARG A 221 -2.89 -11.76 1.46
C ARG A 221 -1.56 -11.07 1.15
N ARG A 222 -1.29 -9.93 1.79
CA ARG A 222 -0.03 -9.18 1.65
C ARG A 222 1.14 -9.80 2.41
N ARG A 223 0.87 -10.80 3.26
CA ARG A 223 1.86 -11.44 4.16
C ARG A 223 2.51 -10.44 5.09
N ASP A 224 1.76 -9.47 5.58
CA ASP A 224 2.26 -8.36 6.37
C ASP A 224 2.92 -8.80 7.70
N LEU A 225 2.47 -9.93 8.26
CA LEU A 225 3.10 -10.54 9.44
C LEU A 225 4.54 -11.03 9.16
N TRP A 226 4.81 -11.50 7.94
CA TRP A 226 6.15 -11.94 7.53
C TRP A 226 7.06 -10.75 7.23
N TRP A 227 6.58 -9.81 6.43
CA TRP A 227 7.37 -8.64 6.06
C TRP A 227 7.74 -7.76 7.26
N GLY A 228 6.92 -7.79 8.32
CA GLY A 228 7.19 -7.13 9.59
C GLY A 228 8.35 -7.73 10.40
N LEU A 229 8.81 -8.96 10.12
CA LEU A 229 9.92 -9.57 10.84
C LEU A 229 11.23 -8.80 10.61
N LEU A 230 11.48 -8.35 9.38
CA LEU A 230 12.74 -7.74 9.00
C LEU A 230 12.96 -6.33 9.59
N PRO A 231 12.02 -5.36 9.50
CA PRO A 231 12.17 -4.08 10.18
C PRO A 231 12.34 -4.22 11.69
N SER A 232 11.73 -5.25 12.28
CA SER A 232 11.95 -5.55 13.69
C SER A 232 13.34 -6.06 13.98
N LEU A 233 13.85 -7.01 13.19
CA LEU A 233 15.22 -7.50 13.32
C LEU A 233 16.20 -6.32 13.22
N ALA A 234 16.00 -5.41 12.28
CA ALA A 234 16.78 -4.18 12.17
C ALA A 234 16.71 -3.33 13.46
N GLN A 235 15.52 -3.11 14.03
CA GLN A 235 15.37 -2.41 15.32
C GLN A 235 16.10 -3.11 16.48
N HIS A 236 16.16 -4.44 16.51
CA HIS A 236 16.88 -5.16 17.57
C HIS A 236 18.40 -4.99 17.44
N LEU A 237 18.92 -5.20 16.22
CA LEU A 237 20.36 -5.09 15.94
C LEU A 237 20.87 -3.65 16.12
N PHE A 238 20.03 -2.67 15.79
CA PHE A 238 20.32 -1.23 15.90
C PHE A 238 19.43 -0.56 16.93
N PHE A 239 19.25 -1.18 18.10
CA PHE A 239 18.37 -0.67 19.16
C PHE A 239 18.72 0.75 19.63
N PHE A 240 19.97 1.16 19.48
CA PHE A 240 20.47 2.50 19.82
C PHE A 240 20.21 3.54 18.71
N HIS A 241 19.79 3.12 17.51
CA HIS A 241 19.74 3.99 16.32
C HIS A 241 18.36 4.62 16.09
N PRO A 242 18.16 5.92 16.36
CA PRO A 242 16.84 6.54 16.33
C PRO A 242 16.18 6.52 14.94
N LEU A 243 16.95 6.65 13.86
CA LEU A 243 16.38 6.62 12.50
C LEU A 243 15.95 5.22 12.05
N VAL A 244 16.50 4.13 12.62
CA VAL A 244 16.01 2.77 12.35
C VAL A 244 14.66 2.58 13.04
N HIS A 245 14.53 3.10 14.27
CA HIS A 245 13.24 3.13 14.96
C HIS A 245 12.20 3.96 14.22
N LEU A 246 12.59 5.12 13.67
CA LEU A 246 11.74 5.93 12.81
C LEU A 246 11.31 5.14 11.56
N ALA A 247 12.25 4.52 10.85
CA ALA A 247 11.97 3.75 9.64
C ALA A 247 10.98 2.61 9.90
N ALA A 248 11.14 1.87 10.99
CA ALA A 248 10.20 0.81 11.36
C ALA A 248 8.81 1.35 11.78
N ARG A 249 8.72 2.52 12.42
CA ARG A 249 7.43 3.20 12.72
C ARG A 249 6.73 3.68 11.45
N GLU A 250 7.48 4.25 10.52
CA GLU A 250 6.97 4.73 9.24
C GLU A 250 6.56 3.56 8.34
N TYR A 251 7.35 2.47 8.30
CA TYR A 251 6.96 1.20 7.67
C TYR A 251 5.62 0.70 8.21
N ALA A 252 5.47 0.62 9.54
CA ALA A 252 4.24 0.12 10.14
C ALA A 252 3.05 1.03 9.78
N THR A 253 3.22 2.35 9.81
CA THR A 253 2.14 3.28 9.46
C THR A 253 1.75 3.22 7.98
N ALA A 254 2.74 3.16 7.08
CA ALA A 254 2.52 3.01 5.64
C ALA A 254 1.86 1.67 5.31
N ARG A 255 2.21 0.59 6.03
CA ARG A 255 1.61 -0.73 5.86
C ARG A 255 0.12 -0.72 6.18
N GLU A 256 -0.27 -0.15 7.32
CA GLU A 256 -1.68 0.00 7.71
C GLU A 256 -2.44 0.87 6.69
N ALA A 257 -1.87 2.01 6.28
CA ALA A 257 -2.47 2.89 5.28
C ALA A 257 -2.65 2.20 3.90
N ALA A 258 -1.73 1.31 3.52
CA ALA A 258 -1.85 0.51 2.31
C ALA A 258 -2.96 -0.55 2.41
N CYS A 259 -3.17 -1.13 3.60
CA CYS A 259 -4.34 -1.99 3.85
C CYS A 259 -5.64 -1.19 3.77
N ASP A 260 -5.69 -0.05 4.47
CA ASP A 260 -6.85 0.84 4.48
C ASP A 260 -7.27 1.25 3.07
N ALA A 261 -6.29 1.69 2.26
CA ALA A 261 -6.52 2.03 0.86
C ALA A 261 -7.04 0.85 0.03
N ALA A 262 -6.58 -0.38 0.32
CA ALA A 262 -7.03 -1.57 -0.39
C ALA A 262 -8.45 -2.02 0.01
N VAL A 263 -8.87 -1.79 1.26
CA VAL A 263 -10.26 -2.05 1.71
C VAL A 263 -11.23 -1.19 0.91
N VAL A 264 -10.91 0.10 0.74
CA VAL A 264 -11.79 1.08 0.07
C VAL A 264 -11.54 1.22 -1.44
N ALA A 265 -10.63 0.41 -2.00
CA ALA A 265 -10.32 0.44 -3.44
C ALA A 265 -11.45 -0.18 -4.30
N GLY A 266 -12.28 -1.04 -3.71
CA GLY A 266 -13.47 -1.60 -4.36
C GLY A 266 -14.71 -0.73 -4.16
N HIS A 267 -15.76 -0.97 -4.96
CA HIS A 267 -17.06 -0.30 -4.84
C HIS A 267 -17.91 -0.82 -3.65
N ARG A 268 -17.40 -1.79 -2.87
CA ARG A 268 -18.13 -2.48 -1.81
C ARG A 268 -18.29 -1.65 -0.53
N HIS A 269 -17.30 -0.81 -0.20
CA HIS A 269 -17.30 -0.05 1.05
C HIS A 269 -17.01 1.43 0.80
N CYS A 270 -17.87 2.28 1.36
CA CYS A 270 -17.67 3.71 1.38
C CYS A 270 -16.49 4.09 2.30
N ARG A 271 -15.65 5.04 1.88
CA ARG A 271 -14.53 5.53 2.69
C ARG A 271 -14.95 6.17 4.00
N HIS A 272 -16.12 6.81 4.02
CA HIS A 272 -16.67 7.43 5.21
C HIS A 272 -16.99 6.37 6.27
N ASP A 273 -17.69 5.31 5.89
CA ASP A 273 -18.11 4.25 6.81
C ASP A 273 -16.91 3.47 7.33
N TYR A 274 -15.93 3.21 6.46
CA TYR A 274 -14.66 2.64 6.87
C TYR A 274 -13.89 3.57 7.82
N GLY A 275 -13.85 4.88 7.55
CA GLY A 275 -13.25 5.87 8.45
C GLY A 275 -13.92 5.92 9.83
N ARG A 276 -15.25 5.81 9.87
CA ARG A 276 -16.03 5.69 11.12
C ARG A 276 -15.67 4.41 11.87
N LEU A 277 -15.59 3.28 11.19
CA LEU A 277 -15.15 2.00 11.78
C LEU A 277 -13.74 2.13 12.36
N LEU A 278 -12.80 2.75 11.64
CA LEU A 278 -11.45 2.99 12.14
C LEU A 278 -11.43 3.85 13.41
N LEU A 279 -12.37 4.78 13.59
CA LEU A 279 -12.51 5.56 14.82
C LEU A 279 -13.13 4.74 15.96
N GLN A 280 -14.10 3.86 15.66
CA GLN A 280 -14.73 2.97 16.65
C GLN A 280 -13.79 1.86 17.15
N LEU A 281 -12.95 1.34 16.26
CA LEU A 281 -11.93 0.33 16.58
C LEU A 281 -10.61 0.96 17.05
N GLY A 282 -10.34 2.20 16.64
CA GLY A 282 -9.11 2.93 16.91
C GLY A 282 -8.97 3.31 18.38
N VAL A 283 -7.74 3.28 18.88
CA VAL A 283 -7.33 3.47 20.29
C VAL A 283 -7.42 2.22 21.18
N ALA A 284 -8.04 1.13 20.73
CA ALA A 284 -7.94 -0.15 21.45
C ALA A 284 -6.48 -0.64 21.48
N PRO A 285 -5.88 -0.91 22.66
CA PRO A 285 -4.55 -1.49 22.76
C PRO A 285 -4.56 -2.86 22.08
N ARG A 286 -3.94 -2.98 20.90
CA ARG A 286 -3.64 -4.29 20.32
C ARG A 286 -2.45 -4.85 21.10
N PRO A 287 -2.57 -6.00 21.80
CA PRO A 287 -1.40 -6.66 22.36
C PRO A 287 -0.41 -6.86 21.21
N HIS A 288 0.85 -6.46 21.40
CA HIS A 288 1.93 -6.49 20.40
C HIS A 288 2.05 -7.89 19.78
N GLY A 289 1.23 -8.18 18.78
CA GLY A 289 0.95 -9.51 18.23
C GLY A 289 1.98 -9.98 17.22
N GLY A 290 3.07 -9.24 17.09
CA GLY A 290 4.06 -9.41 16.06
C GLY A 290 5.03 -8.24 16.08
N VAL A 291 6.23 -8.54 15.63
CA VAL A 291 7.47 -7.77 15.73
C VAL A 291 7.43 -6.40 15.00
N ALA A 292 6.34 -6.06 14.32
CA ALA A 292 6.14 -4.76 13.67
C ALA A 292 4.69 -4.26 13.79
N SER A 293 4.16 -4.15 15.00
CA SER A 293 2.89 -3.44 15.23
C SER A 293 3.19 -1.97 15.57
N ALA A 294 2.64 -1.03 14.81
CA ALA A 294 2.64 0.36 15.23
C ALA A 294 1.83 0.46 16.53
N SER A 295 2.38 1.10 17.56
CA SER A 295 1.59 1.40 18.76
C SER A 295 0.32 2.17 18.32
N PRO A 296 -0.89 1.68 18.64
CA PRO A 296 -2.11 2.43 18.38
C PRO A 296 -1.98 3.78 19.07
N SER A 297 -1.94 4.85 18.29
CA SER A 297 -1.85 6.22 18.79
C SER A 297 -2.80 7.09 18.02
N PHE A 298 -3.31 8.14 18.67
CA PHE A 298 -4.14 9.14 18.02
C PHE A 298 -3.46 9.72 16.77
N LEU A 299 -2.15 9.95 16.83
CA LEU A 299 -1.37 10.45 15.69
C LEU A 299 -1.30 9.46 14.53
N SER A 300 -1.15 8.16 14.81
CA SER A 300 -1.18 7.11 13.78
C SER A 300 -2.56 7.01 13.14
N LEU A 301 -3.63 7.03 13.95
CA LEU A 301 -5.01 7.00 13.46
C LEU A 301 -5.35 8.22 12.61
N LYS A 302 -4.99 9.43 13.08
CA LYS A 302 -5.14 10.68 12.33
C LYS A 302 -4.42 10.60 10.98
N ARG A 303 -3.17 10.12 10.95
CA ARG A 303 -2.40 10.01 9.71
C ARG A 303 -3.06 9.03 8.73
N ARG A 304 -3.53 7.88 9.21
CA ARG A 304 -4.27 6.89 8.40
C ARG A 304 -5.54 7.49 7.80
N LEU A 305 -6.33 8.21 8.60
CA LEU A 305 -7.56 8.86 8.13
C LEU A 305 -7.28 9.95 7.07
N LEU A 306 -6.22 10.75 7.24
CA LEU A 306 -5.79 11.75 6.26
C LEU A 306 -5.31 11.12 4.94
N MET A 307 -4.62 9.97 5.01
CA MET A 307 -4.19 9.22 3.82
C MET A 307 -5.38 8.57 3.11
N LEU A 308 -6.39 8.12 3.86
CA LEU A 308 -7.63 7.56 3.30
C LEU A 308 -8.46 8.59 2.52
N GLN A 309 -8.49 9.84 3.01
CA GLN A 309 -9.21 10.95 2.36
C GLN A 309 -8.59 11.37 1.02
N ASN A 310 -7.28 11.22 0.86
CA ASN A 310 -6.55 11.68 -0.32
C ASN A 310 -6.01 10.49 -1.13
N PRO A 311 -6.83 9.81 -1.94
CA PRO A 311 -6.36 8.73 -2.81
C PRO A 311 -5.40 9.31 -3.85
N THR A 312 -4.13 8.97 -3.76
CA THR A 312 -3.14 9.42 -4.74
C THR A 312 -3.08 8.43 -5.89
N SER A 313 -3.41 8.86 -7.10
CA SER A 313 -3.03 8.11 -8.31
C SER A 313 -1.58 8.45 -8.65
N PHE A 314 -0.73 7.43 -8.68
CA PHE A 314 0.67 7.56 -9.07
C PHE A 314 0.98 6.51 -10.14
N PRO A 315 1.70 6.86 -11.22
CA PRO A 315 2.01 5.90 -12.27
C PRO A 315 2.83 4.73 -11.70
N ARG A 316 2.35 3.50 -11.96
CA ARG A 316 2.98 2.26 -11.45
C ARG A 316 4.45 2.16 -11.86
N PHE A 317 4.75 2.57 -13.09
CA PHE A 317 6.11 2.59 -13.63
C PHE A 317 7.03 3.56 -12.86
N GLY A 318 6.55 4.77 -12.55
CA GLY A 318 7.30 5.73 -11.75
C GLY A 318 7.58 5.19 -10.34
N ALA A 319 6.60 4.53 -9.71
CA ALA A 319 6.79 3.93 -8.39
C ALA A 319 7.83 2.80 -8.43
N ALA A 320 7.79 1.97 -9.47
CA ALA A 320 8.75 0.88 -9.67
C ALA A 320 10.17 1.42 -9.93
N LEU A 321 10.33 2.48 -10.72
CA LEU A 321 11.62 3.13 -10.96
C LEU A 321 12.21 3.69 -9.67
N ILE A 322 11.41 4.41 -8.87
CA ILE A 322 11.86 4.95 -7.59
C ILE A 322 12.31 3.82 -6.66
N LEU A 323 11.50 2.76 -6.54
CA LEU A 323 11.83 1.62 -5.70
C LEU A 323 13.09 0.90 -6.17
N GLY A 324 13.24 0.69 -7.48
CA GLY A 324 14.42 0.09 -8.09
C GLY A 324 15.67 0.94 -7.88
N ALA A 325 15.58 2.26 -8.07
CA ALA A 325 16.69 3.18 -7.83
C ALA A 325 17.15 3.14 -6.37
N VAL A 326 16.22 3.21 -5.40
CA VAL A 326 16.53 3.12 -3.96
C VAL A 326 17.09 1.75 -3.59
N ALA A 327 16.57 0.66 -4.15
CA ALA A 327 17.11 -0.68 -3.91
C ALA A 327 18.56 -0.81 -4.42
N ILE A 328 18.87 -0.33 -5.62
CA ILE A 328 20.21 -0.43 -6.22
C ILE A 328 21.22 0.49 -5.50
N THR A 329 20.85 1.75 -5.29
CA THR A 329 21.77 2.77 -4.75
C THR A 329 21.87 2.75 -3.23
N GLY A 330 20.77 2.40 -2.55
CA GLY A 330 20.67 2.49 -1.11
C GLY A 330 20.99 1.19 -0.39
N VAL A 331 20.60 0.03 -0.95
CA VAL A 331 20.65 -1.26 -0.23
C VAL A 331 21.91 -2.07 -0.54
N LEU A 332 22.45 -1.97 -1.76
CA LEU A 332 23.67 -2.69 -2.12
C LEU A 332 24.89 -2.00 -1.51
N PRO A 333 25.77 -2.72 -0.78
CA PRO A 333 27.04 -2.19 -0.33
C PRO A 333 28.01 -2.08 -1.53
N LEU A 334 27.85 -1.02 -2.31
CA LEU A 334 28.71 -0.71 -3.45
C LEU A 334 30.01 -0.09 -2.93
N ARG A 335 31.15 -0.70 -3.25
CA ARG A 335 32.47 -0.08 -3.05
C ARG A 335 33.00 0.30 -4.42
N LEU A 336 33.21 1.59 -4.65
CA LEU A 336 33.90 2.05 -5.85
C LEU A 336 35.38 1.64 -5.74
N VAL A 337 35.86 0.89 -6.73
CA VAL A 337 37.26 0.46 -6.83
C VAL A 337 37.84 1.03 -8.13
N ALA A 338 39.16 1.18 -8.19
CA ALA A 338 39.83 1.55 -9.43
C ALA A 338 39.73 0.41 -10.45
N MET A 339 39.61 0.74 -11.75
CA MET A 339 39.75 -0.27 -12.80
C MET A 339 41.10 -0.99 -12.66
N PRO A 340 41.14 -2.34 -12.75
CA PRO A 340 42.40 -3.05 -12.78
C PRO A 340 43.21 -2.55 -13.96
N ALA A 341 44.43 -2.07 -13.69
CA ALA A 341 45.34 -1.63 -14.74
C ALA A 341 45.52 -2.80 -15.73
N ALA A 342 45.32 -2.53 -17.02
CA ALA A 342 45.63 -3.51 -18.06
C ALA A 342 47.08 -3.97 -17.85
N PRO A 343 47.38 -5.29 -17.90
CA PRO A 343 48.74 -5.75 -17.76
C PRO A 343 49.59 -5.03 -18.81
N ALA A 344 50.57 -4.26 -18.35
CA ALA A 344 51.49 -3.55 -19.21
C ALA A 344 52.16 -4.60 -20.10
N ALA A 345 51.83 -4.59 -21.40
CA ALA A 345 52.53 -5.40 -22.38
C ALA A 345 54.01 -5.04 -22.26
N ALA A 346 54.82 -6.01 -21.83
CA ALA A 346 56.26 -5.86 -21.74
C ALA A 346 56.77 -5.36 -23.09
N ALA A 347 57.34 -4.16 -23.11
CA ALA A 347 57.95 -3.58 -24.28
C ALA A 347 59.15 -4.43 -24.69
N ALA A 348 58.94 -5.31 -25.67
CA ALA A 348 60.02 -6.00 -26.36
C ALA A 348 60.74 -5.01 -27.26
N SER A 349 61.95 -4.65 -26.86
CA SER A 349 62.95 -3.95 -27.66
C SER A 349 63.38 -4.82 -28.85
N ALA A 350 63.25 -4.33 -30.08
CA ALA A 350 64.04 -4.81 -31.20
C ALA A 350 64.22 -3.70 -32.25
N ALA A 351 65.49 -3.44 -32.54
CA ALA A 351 66.01 -2.40 -33.41
C ALA A 351 65.69 -2.63 -34.90
N ALA A 352 65.59 -1.53 -35.65
CA ALA A 352 65.54 -1.50 -37.12
C ALA A 352 66.90 -1.78 -37.76
N PRO A 353 66.93 -2.21 -39.04
CA PRO A 353 67.52 -1.32 -40.05
C PRO A 353 66.84 -1.26 -41.45
N ALA A 354 67.13 -0.14 -42.12
CA ALA A 354 66.89 0.47 -43.45
C ALA A 354 66.51 -0.33 -44.75
N LYS A 355 65.50 0.22 -45.49
CA LYS A 355 65.31 0.67 -46.93
C LYS A 355 66.17 0.09 -48.11
N PRO A 356 65.81 0.24 -49.44
CA PRO A 356 64.66 0.91 -50.14
C PRO A 356 64.09 0.27 -51.47
N ALA A 357 63.02 0.90 -52.01
CA ALA A 357 62.67 1.18 -53.43
C ALA A 357 61.75 0.26 -54.31
N THR A 358 60.63 0.91 -54.73
CA THR A 358 59.94 0.92 -56.05
C THR A 358 59.21 -0.30 -56.64
N GLY A 359 57.94 -0.07 -57.00
CA GLY A 359 57.15 -0.83 -57.99
C GLY A 359 55.73 -0.27 -58.12
N VAL A 360 55.41 0.32 -59.27
CA VAL A 360 54.10 0.91 -59.65
C VAL A 360 53.21 -0.17 -60.27
N SER A 361 51.92 -0.25 -59.92
CA SER A 361 50.77 -0.13 -60.86
C SER A 361 49.41 -0.47 -60.20
N SER A 362 48.45 0.46 -60.36
CA SER A 362 47.01 0.32 -60.69
C SER A 362 46.30 -1.04 -60.41
N THR A 363 45.05 -1.13 -59.91
CA THR A 363 43.82 -0.49 -60.41
C THR A 363 42.59 -0.90 -59.55
N VAL A 364 41.54 -0.07 -59.59
CA VAL A 364 40.09 -0.31 -59.34
C VAL A 364 39.56 -0.35 -57.88
N ALA A 365 38.64 0.60 -57.64
CA ALA A 365 37.82 0.88 -56.46
C ALA A 365 36.46 0.14 -56.54
N PRO A 366 35.38 0.52 -55.82
CA PRO A 366 35.23 1.17 -54.51
C PRO A 366 34.20 0.47 -53.57
N ALA A 367 34.18 0.85 -52.30
CA ALA A 367 32.96 1.10 -51.48
C ALA A 367 33.41 1.69 -50.11
N SER A 368 33.54 3.02 -50.00
CA SER A 368 32.63 3.95 -49.30
C SER A 368 32.25 3.48 -47.88
N ALA A 369 32.77 4.00 -46.76
CA ALA A 369 32.95 5.38 -46.28
C ALA A 369 31.65 6.11 -45.90
N ALA A 370 31.80 6.83 -44.77
CA ALA A 370 30.96 7.86 -44.14
C ALA A 370 29.74 7.35 -43.35
N ALA A 371 29.71 7.46 -42.02
CA ALA A 371 29.82 8.67 -41.17
C ALA A 371 28.61 9.61 -41.30
N ALA A 372 28.05 9.89 -40.13
CA ALA A 372 27.38 11.13 -39.72
C ALA A 372 26.28 11.69 -40.62
N ALA A 373 25.06 11.72 -40.08
CA ALA A 373 24.36 12.98 -39.84
C ALA A 373 23.06 12.71 -39.05
N ALA A 374 22.78 13.56 -38.05
CA ALA A 374 21.40 13.84 -37.63
C ALA A 374 20.58 14.33 -38.85
N PRO A 375 19.24 14.26 -38.84
CA PRO A 375 18.52 15.45 -38.36
C PRO A 375 17.08 15.24 -37.86
N ALA A 376 16.53 16.34 -37.36
CA ALA A 376 15.16 16.85 -37.54
C ALA A 376 13.98 16.21 -36.77
N THR A 377 13.51 17.02 -35.82
CA THR A 377 12.12 17.47 -35.62
C THR A 377 11.11 17.15 -36.75
N ALA A 378 9.98 16.54 -36.39
CA ALA A 378 8.65 16.92 -36.90
C ALA A 378 7.50 16.24 -36.12
N ALA A 379 6.42 17.03 -35.98
CA ALA A 379 5.02 16.64 -35.98
C ALA A 379 4.37 16.07 -34.70
N ALA A 380 3.69 17.02 -34.04
CA ALA A 380 2.39 16.89 -33.38
C ALA A 380 1.49 15.75 -33.88
N THR A 381 0.83 15.10 -32.93
CA THR A 381 -0.46 14.45 -33.18
C THR A 381 -1.35 14.63 -31.95
N ALA A 382 -2.63 14.85 -32.28
CA ALA A 382 -3.64 15.49 -31.47
C ALA A 382 -4.14 14.66 -30.28
N ALA A 383 -4.63 15.38 -29.28
CA ALA A 383 -5.46 14.90 -28.18
C ALA A 383 -6.80 14.33 -28.67
N PRO A 384 -7.36 13.32 -28.00
CA PRO A 384 -8.81 13.11 -28.01
C PRO A 384 -9.43 14.05 -26.98
N ALA A 385 -10.23 14.98 -27.50
CA ALA A 385 -11.08 15.88 -26.74
C ALA A 385 -12.06 15.11 -25.85
N ALA A 386 -12.29 15.67 -24.66
CA ALA A 386 -13.44 15.41 -23.83
C ALA A 386 -14.71 15.70 -24.62
N ALA A 387 -15.46 14.65 -24.96
CA ALA A 387 -16.84 14.78 -25.39
C ALA A 387 -17.74 14.69 -24.16
N ALA A 388 -18.19 15.85 -23.69
CA ALA A 388 -19.52 15.94 -23.12
C ALA A 388 -20.51 15.51 -24.21
N SER A 389 -21.13 14.36 -24.02
CA SER A 389 -22.32 13.97 -24.76
C SER A 389 -23.26 13.36 -23.75
N SER A 390 -24.15 14.22 -23.26
CA SER A 390 -25.48 13.89 -22.77
C SER A 390 -26.17 12.99 -23.80
N THR A 391 -25.90 11.69 -23.71
CA THR A 391 -26.73 10.70 -24.34
C THR A 391 -27.75 10.32 -23.28
N SER A 392 -28.93 10.90 -23.38
CA SER A 392 -30.15 10.29 -22.83
C SER A 392 -30.32 8.96 -23.56
N GLN A 393 -29.55 7.96 -23.16
CA GLN A 393 -29.91 6.58 -23.44
C GLN A 393 -31.13 6.36 -22.56
N THR A 394 -32.30 6.33 -23.19
CA THR A 394 -33.47 5.69 -22.63
C THR A 394 -33.11 4.22 -22.49
N PHE A 395 -32.37 3.87 -21.44
CA PHE A 395 -32.33 2.51 -20.95
C PHE A 395 -33.78 2.18 -20.69
N THR A 396 -34.30 1.20 -21.41
CA THR A 396 -35.52 0.53 -20.98
C THR A 396 -35.16 -0.09 -19.64
N THR A 397 -35.49 0.63 -18.57
CA THR A 397 -35.12 0.32 -17.19
C THR A 397 -35.72 -1.02 -16.86
N THR A 398 -34.89 -2.05 -16.90
CA THR A 398 -35.28 -3.40 -16.50
C THR A 398 -35.27 -3.42 -14.98
N SER A 399 -36.41 -3.21 -14.35
CA SER A 399 -36.48 -3.16 -12.89
C SER A 399 -36.57 -4.56 -12.32
N THR A 400 -35.64 -4.90 -11.44
CA THR A 400 -35.62 -6.21 -10.76
C THR A 400 -35.79 -5.97 -9.26
N HIS A 401 -36.88 -6.49 -8.71
CA HIS A 401 -37.23 -6.34 -7.31
C HIS A 401 -37.09 -7.68 -6.56
N GLY A 402 -36.64 -7.65 -5.31
CA GLY A 402 -36.49 -8.84 -4.47
C GLY A 402 -35.04 -9.19 -4.13
N GLN A 403 -34.78 -10.45 -3.80
CA GLN A 403 -33.45 -10.91 -3.35
C GLN A 403 -32.69 -11.58 -4.50
N ILE A 404 -31.51 -11.05 -4.82
CA ILE A 404 -30.61 -11.63 -5.81
C ILE A 404 -29.50 -12.40 -5.07
N ASN A 405 -29.41 -13.69 -5.34
CA ASN A 405 -28.34 -14.54 -4.86
C ASN A 405 -27.15 -14.45 -5.81
N LEU A 406 -25.96 -14.18 -5.27
CA LEU A 406 -24.73 -14.01 -6.04
C LEU A 406 -24.12 -15.35 -6.50
N SER A 407 -24.53 -16.46 -5.90
CA SER A 407 -24.19 -17.82 -6.30
C SER A 407 -25.43 -18.56 -6.79
N HIS A 408 -25.29 -19.34 -7.86
CA HIS A 408 -26.31 -20.30 -8.27
C HIS A 408 -26.15 -21.55 -7.41
N ASP A 409 -27.17 -21.88 -6.62
CA ASP A 409 -27.26 -23.10 -5.84
C ASP A 409 -28.49 -23.89 -6.33
N PRO A 410 -28.28 -25.03 -7.02
CA PRO A 410 -29.37 -25.82 -7.57
C PRO A 410 -30.24 -26.48 -6.48
N ASP A 411 -29.72 -26.64 -5.26
CA ASP A 411 -30.45 -27.26 -4.15
C ASP A 411 -31.27 -26.25 -3.34
N ARG A 412 -31.13 -24.95 -3.64
CA ARG A 412 -31.85 -23.87 -2.97
C ARG A 412 -33.13 -23.51 -3.71
N ASP A 413 -34.22 -23.39 -2.95
CA ASP A 413 -35.49 -22.85 -3.43
C ASP A 413 -35.29 -21.47 -4.06
N ALA A 414 -35.84 -21.27 -5.25
CA ALA A 414 -35.79 -20.00 -5.97
C ALA A 414 -37.11 -19.74 -6.68
N TYR A 415 -37.45 -18.48 -6.95
CA TYR A 415 -38.55 -18.14 -7.84
C TYR A 415 -38.28 -16.84 -8.58
N VAL A 416 -38.82 -16.76 -9.79
CA VAL A 416 -38.77 -15.59 -10.67
C VAL A 416 -40.16 -15.39 -11.24
N LEU A 417 -40.71 -14.21 -11.01
CA LEU A 417 -41.90 -13.69 -11.66
C LEU A 417 -41.45 -12.67 -12.70
N LEU A 418 -41.59 -12.98 -13.98
CA LEU A 418 -41.24 -12.10 -15.08
C LEU A 418 -42.52 -11.46 -15.66
N GLN A 419 -42.48 -10.13 -15.86
CA GLN A 419 -43.54 -9.35 -16.51
C GLN A 419 -42.96 -8.27 -17.42
N GLY A 420 -42.90 -8.55 -18.72
CA GLY A 420 -42.24 -7.69 -19.69
C GLY A 420 -40.78 -7.47 -19.32
N ASN A 421 -40.43 -6.22 -19.03
CA ASN A 421 -39.08 -5.83 -18.59
C ASN A 421 -38.90 -5.82 -17.08
N ASP A 422 -39.97 -5.97 -16.30
CA ASP A 422 -39.90 -6.00 -14.85
C ASP A 422 -39.87 -7.44 -14.35
N SER A 423 -39.15 -7.65 -13.25
CA SER A 423 -39.11 -8.96 -12.60
C SER A 423 -39.11 -8.85 -11.09
N VAL A 424 -39.78 -9.79 -10.44
CA VAL A 424 -39.66 -10.02 -9.00
C VAL A 424 -39.01 -11.38 -8.80
N MET A 425 -37.92 -11.46 -8.01
CA MET A 425 -37.27 -12.73 -7.77
C MET A 425 -36.77 -12.94 -6.34
N ASN A 426 -36.62 -14.21 -5.98
CA ASN A 426 -35.67 -14.69 -5.00
C ASN A 426 -34.86 -15.80 -5.67
N GLY A 427 -33.67 -15.50 -6.17
CA GLY A 427 -32.94 -16.42 -7.05
C GLY A 427 -31.63 -15.85 -7.55
N SER A 428 -30.87 -16.61 -8.34
CA SER A 428 -29.62 -16.13 -8.92
C SER A 428 -29.84 -15.36 -10.22
N VAL A 429 -28.82 -14.61 -10.66
CA VAL A 429 -28.82 -13.97 -11.98
C VAL A 429 -28.96 -14.99 -13.10
N ASP A 430 -28.45 -16.20 -12.90
CA ASP A 430 -28.57 -17.30 -13.87
C ASP A 430 -30.00 -17.85 -13.92
N ASP A 431 -30.70 -17.91 -12.78
CA ASP A 431 -32.13 -18.24 -12.73
C ASP A 431 -32.94 -17.20 -13.53
N LEU A 432 -32.68 -15.91 -13.35
CA LEU A 432 -33.35 -14.86 -14.13
C LEU A 432 -33.08 -14.97 -15.63
N LYS A 433 -31.82 -15.22 -16.04
CA LYS A 433 -31.47 -15.42 -17.46
C LYS A 433 -32.16 -16.66 -18.03
N HIS A 434 -32.21 -17.74 -17.26
CA HIS A 434 -32.90 -18.97 -17.64
C HIS A 434 -34.40 -18.70 -17.87
N VAL A 435 -35.05 -18.01 -16.94
CA VAL A 435 -36.48 -17.70 -17.02
C VAL A 435 -36.79 -16.74 -18.17
N ARG A 436 -35.93 -15.76 -18.45
CA ARG A 436 -36.08 -14.90 -19.65
C ARG A 436 -36.00 -15.66 -20.96
N ARG A 437 -35.13 -16.68 -21.05
CA ARG A 437 -35.09 -17.58 -22.22
C ARG A 437 -36.36 -18.41 -22.32
N LEU A 438 -36.86 -18.90 -21.19
CA LEU A 438 -38.06 -19.75 -21.13
C LEU A 438 -39.36 -18.99 -21.45
N ALA A 439 -39.43 -17.70 -21.10
CA ALA A 439 -40.61 -16.86 -21.32
C ALA A 439 -40.84 -16.46 -22.79
N GLY A 440 -39.80 -16.52 -23.65
CA GLY A 440 -39.92 -16.20 -25.07
C GLY A 440 -40.53 -14.82 -25.35
N LYS A 441 -41.47 -14.75 -26.30
CA LYS A 441 -42.17 -13.50 -26.70
C LYS A 441 -43.38 -13.14 -25.83
N ASP A 442 -43.87 -14.07 -25.01
CA ASP A 442 -45.11 -13.90 -24.23
C ASP A 442 -44.90 -12.99 -23.00
N GLY A 443 -43.65 -12.77 -22.59
CA GLY A 443 -43.26 -11.75 -21.61
C GLY A 443 -43.76 -11.97 -20.18
N GLN A 444 -44.58 -12.99 -19.91
CA GLN A 444 -45.11 -13.30 -18.59
C GLN A 444 -44.84 -14.75 -18.22
N LEU A 445 -44.00 -14.96 -17.20
CA LEU A 445 -43.65 -16.31 -16.74
C LEU A 445 -43.40 -16.32 -15.23
N MET A 446 -44.05 -17.23 -14.51
CA MET A 446 -43.71 -17.53 -13.13
C MET A 446 -42.98 -18.86 -13.13
N TRP A 447 -41.73 -18.83 -12.72
CA TRP A 447 -40.89 -20.01 -12.56
C TRP A 447 -40.45 -20.12 -11.11
N PHE A 448 -40.36 -21.34 -10.60
CA PHE A 448 -39.75 -21.58 -9.32
C PHE A 448 -39.10 -22.95 -9.23
N ARG A 449 -38.06 -23.02 -8.40
CA ARG A 449 -37.36 -24.24 -8.01
C ARG A 449 -37.73 -24.57 -6.58
N LYS A 450 -38.13 -25.82 -6.35
CA LYS A 450 -38.44 -26.35 -5.04
C LYS A 450 -38.00 -27.80 -4.91
N ASP A 451 -37.28 -28.13 -3.84
CA ASP A 451 -36.79 -29.49 -3.58
C ASP A 451 -36.00 -30.07 -4.78
N GLY A 452 -35.16 -29.24 -5.42
CA GLY A 452 -34.37 -29.60 -6.62
C GLY A 452 -35.16 -29.74 -7.92
N LYS A 453 -36.49 -29.57 -7.90
CA LYS A 453 -37.36 -29.65 -9.09
C LYS A 453 -37.78 -28.26 -9.56
N GLN A 454 -37.90 -28.10 -10.88
CA GLN A 454 -38.31 -26.84 -11.50
C GLN A 454 -39.75 -26.87 -11.95
N TYR A 455 -40.45 -25.76 -11.75
CA TYR A 455 -41.87 -25.61 -12.04
C TYR A 455 -42.13 -24.31 -12.78
N VAL A 456 -43.08 -24.37 -13.70
CA VAL A 456 -43.60 -23.21 -14.43
C VAL A 456 -45.09 -23.09 -14.18
N VAL A 457 -45.53 -21.87 -13.89
CA VAL A 457 -46.94 -21.52 -13.74
C VAL A 457 -47.28 -20.49 -14.81
N ARG A 458 -48.33 -20.78 -15.59
CA ARG A 458 -48.92 -19.89 -16.61
C ARG A 458 -50.35 -19.44 -16.26
N ASP A 459 -50.85 -19.86 -15.11
CA ASP A 459 -52.20 -19.56 -14.66
C ASP A 459 -52.39 -18.05 -14.33
N PRO A 460 -53.31 -17.33 -15.01
CA PRO A 460 -53.49 -15.88 -14.84
C PRO A 460 -53.89 -15.47 -13.41
N ASP A 461 -54.68 -16.28 -12.71
CA ASP A 461 -55.13 -15.98 -11.35
C ASP A 461 -53.99 -16.07 -10.34
N THR A 462 -53.12 -17.07 -10.48
CA THR A 462 -51.89 -17.22 -9.69
C THR A 462 -50.95 -16.04 -9.90
N PHE A 463 -50.79 -15.58 -11.15
CA PHE A 463 -50.03 -14.36 -11.46
C PHE A 463 -50.61 -13.12 -10.78
N LYS A 464 -51.93 -12.93 -10.87
CA LYS A 464 -52.62 -11.78 -10.26
C LYS A 464 -52.44 -11.77 -8.75
N ARG A 465 -52.51 -12.93 -8.09
CA ARG A 465 -52.23 -13.09 -6.66
C ARG A 465 -50.78 -12.73 -6.31
N MET A 466 -49.80 -13.20 -7.10
CA MET A 466 -48.39 -12.90 -6.88
C MET A 466 -48.08 -11.41 -7.09
N ASN A 467 -48.69 -10.77 -8.09
CA ASN A 467 -48.58 -9.32 -8.31
C ASN A 467 -49.14 -8.51 -7.14
N ALA A 468 -50.35 -8.87 -6.68
CA ALA A 468 -50.97 -8.19 -5.55
C ALA A 468 -50.10 -8.29 -4.29
N LEU A 469 -49.40 -9.41 -4.12
CA LEU A 469 -48.49 -9.65 -2.99
C LEU A 469 -47.25 -8.74 -3.02
N TYR A 470 -46.67 -8.50 -4.18
CA TYR A 470 -45.46 -7.68 -4.33
C TYR A 470 -45.73 -6.19 -4.59
N ALA A 471 -46.96 -5.80 -4.93
CA ALA A 471 -47.32 -4.40 -5.16
C ALA A 471 -46.88 -3.44 -4.02
N PRO A 472 -47.00 -3.79 -2.72
CA PRO A 472 -46.48 -2.95 -1.64
C PRO A 472 -44.95 -2.85 -1.63
N VAL A 473 -44.24 -3.94 -1.96
CA VAL A 473 -42.76 -3.97 -2.02
C VAL A 473 -42.26 -3.10 -3.17
N THR A 474 -42.91 -3.17 -4.33
CA THR A 474 -42.62 -2.32 -5.49
C THR A 474 -42.85 -0.84 -5.18
N LYS A 475 -43.96 -0.49 -4.53
CA LYS A 475 -44.23 0.89 -4.10
C LYS A 475 -43.16 1.44 -3.15
N LEU A 476 -42.71 0.63 -2.19
CA LEU A 476 -41.62 1.01 -1.28
C LEU A 476 -40.29 1.18 -2.02
N GLY A 477 -39.99 0.32 -2.99
CA GLY A 477 -38.82 0.46 -3.86
C GLY A 477 -38.86 1.74 -4.71
N GLN A 478 -40.03 2.11 -5.25
CA GLN A 478 -40.22 3.36 -5.98
C GLN A 478 -40.03 4.59 -5.08
N ALA A 479 -40.58 4.56 -3.86
CA ALA A 479 -40.39 5.62 -2.87
C ALA A 479 -38.89 5.79 -2.51
N GLN A 480 -38.17 4.68 -2.35
CA GLN A 480 -36.73 4.70 -2.11
C GLN A 480 -35.94 5.24 -3.31
N GLY A 481 -36.36 4.92 -4.54
CA GLY A 481 -35.79 5.49 -5.76
C GLY A 481 -35.97 7.01 -5.83
N ALA A 482 -37.19 7.50 -5.60
CA ALA A 482 -37.49 8.93 -5.56
C ALA A 482 -36.71 9.67 -4.45
N LEU A 483 -36.50 9.02 -3.31
CA LEU A 483 -35.65 9.56 -2.25
C LEU A 483 -34.18 9.65 -2.70
N GLY A 484 -33.68 8.66 -3.44
CA GLY A 484 -32.35 8.68 -4.04
C GLY A 484 -32.16 9.82 -5.05
N GLU A 485 -33.18 10.12 -5.85
CA GLU A 485 -33.17 11.29 -6.77
C GLU A 485 -33.04 12.60 -5.99
N ARG A 486 -33.83 12.79 -4.93
CA ARG A 486 -33.73 13.99 -4.05
C ARG A 486 -32.37 14.10 -3.36
N GLN A 487 -31.77 12.97 -2.96
CA GLN A 487 -30.40 12.96 -2.42
C GLN A 487 -29.38 13.40 -3.48
N GLY A 488 -29.57 12.98 -4.74
CA GLY A 488 -28.76 13.41 -5.87
C GLY A 488 -28.81 14.93 -6.08
N GLU A 489 -30.01 15.51 -6.09
CA GLU A 489 -30.20 16.96 -6.22
C GLU A 489 -29.51 17.76 -5.10
N LEU A 490 -29.62 17.29 -3.85
CA LEU A 490 -28.90 17.91 -2.73
C LEU A 490 -27.38 17.78 -2.85
N GLY A 491 -26.91 16.63 -3.36
CA GLY A 491 -25.50 16.40 -3.65
C GLY A 491 -24.95 17.36 -4.71
N GLU A 492 -25.74 17.64 -5.75
CA GLU A 492 -25.42 18.62 -6.79
C GLU A 492 -25.32 20.03 -6.20
N GLN A 493 -26.33 20.47 -5.43
CA GLN A 493 -26.31 21.77 -4.74
C GLN A 493 -25.10 21.93 -3.79
N GLN A 494 -24.73 20.85 -3.09
CA GLN A 494 -23.55 20.82 -2.24
C GLN A 494 -22.25 20.92 -3.04
N GLY A 495 -22.20 20.25 -4.20
CA GLY A 495 -21.08 20.31 -5.15
C GLY A 495 -20.88 21.72 -5.71
N GLU A 496 -21.95 22.38 -6.14
CA GLU A 496 -21.91 23.77 -6.63
C GLU A 496 -21.42 24.74 -5.54
N LEU A 497 -21.97 24.62 -4.33
CA LEU A 497 -21.55 25.45 -3.20
C LEU A 497 -20.07 25.21 -2.85
N GLY A 498 -19.63 23.95 -2.89
CA GLY A 498 -18.23 23.57 -2.71
C GLY A 498 -17.32 24.14 -3.78
N ALA A 499 -17.75 24.17 -5.04
CA ALA A 499 -17.01 24.77 -6.15
C ALA A 499 -16.85 26.29 -5.97
N GLN A 500 -17.91 27.00 -5.57
CA GLN A 500 -17.87 28.44 -5.27
C GLN A 500 -16.89 28.75 -4.13
N MET A 501 -16.92 27.95 -3.06
CA MET A 501 -15.98 28.09 -1.94
C MET A 501 -14.53 27.79 -2.36
N GLY A 502 -14.34 26.78 -3.21
CA GLY A 502 -13.04 26.42 -3.77
C GLY A 502 -12.44 27.53 -4.62
N GLU A 503 -13.25 28.19 -5.45
CA GLU A 503 -12.82 29.32 -6.28
C GLU A 503 -12.40 30.53 -5.42
N LEU A 504 -13.20 30.89 -4.40
CA LEU A 504 -12.84 31.94 -3.45
C LEU A 504 -11.54 31.61 -2.69
N GLY A 505 -11.37 30.35 -2.27
CA GLY A 505 -10.15 29.86 -1.64
C GLY A 505 -8.94 29.92 -2.56
N ALA A 506 -9.10 29.56 -3.84
CA ALA A 506 -8.05 29.65 -4.85
C ALA A 506 -7.61 31.10 -5.10
N ARG A 507 -8.56 32.05 -5.19
CA ARG A 507 -8.27 33.49 -5.33
C ARG A 507 -7.50 34.03 -4.12
N ALA A 508 -7.90 33.62 -2.90
CA ALA A 508 -7.19 33.99 -1.67
C ALA A 508 -5.76 33.40 -1.64
N ALA A 509 -5.60 32.15 -2.08
CA ALA A 509 -4.30 31.48 -2.14
C ALA A 509 -3.37 32.09 -3.20
N ASP A 510 -3.88 32.47 -4.37
CA ASP A 510 -3.12 33.15 -5.42
C ASP A 510 -2.61 34.53 -4.95
N ALA A 511 -3.47 35.29 -4.25
CA ALA A 511 -3.06 36.55 -3.62
C ALA A 511 -1.96 36.35 -2.56
N ALA A 512 -2.08 35.30 -1.74
CA ALA A 512 -1.07 34.96 -0.74
C ALA A 512 0.25 34.45 -1.36
N ALA A 513 0.19 33.70 -2.46
CA ALA A 513 1.36 33.18 -3.17
C ALA A 513 2.15 34.30 -3.87
N LYS A 514 1.46 35.27 -4.49
CA LYS A 514 2.07 36.48 -5.07
C LYS A 514 2.84 37.29 -4.02
N HIS A 515 2.35 37.33 -2.78
CA HIS A 515 3.05 37.93 -1.65
C HIS A 515 4.35 37.19 -1.29
N VAL A 516 4.29 35.85 -1.14
CA VAL A 516 5.48 35.05 -0.81
C VAL A 516 6.56 35.22 -1.88
N ASN A 517 6.17 35.21 -3.16
CA ASN A 517 7.11 35.36 -4.27
C ASN A 517 7.75 36.77 -4.32
N ALA A 518 6.98 37.82 -4.00
CA ALA A 518 7.49 39.19 -3.91
C ALA A 518 8.44 39.40 -2.72
N SER A 519 8.22 38.69 -1.61
CA SER A 519 9.07 38.77 -0.40
C SER A 519 10.42 38.04 -0.52
N LEU A 520 10.56 37.14 -1.51
CA LEU A 520 11.77 36.34 -1.75
C LEU A 520 12.78 37.02 -2.71
N LEU A 521 12.39 38.14 -3.34
CA LEU A 521 13.27 38.94 -4.19
C LEU A 521 13.99 39.99 -3.33
N ASP A 522 15.18 39.65 -2.84
CA ASP A 522 16.08 40.58 -2.16
C ASP A 522 16.97 41.30 -3.19
N THR A 523 16.88 42.63 -3.23
CA THR A 523 17.95 43.60 -3.51
C THR A 523 17.31 45.00 -3.56
N ASP A 524 17.63 45.87 -2.59
CA ASP A 524 17.28 47.30 -2.43
C ASP A 524 16.02 47.72 -1.60
N ALA A 525 16.12 48.89 -0.94
CA ALA A 525 15.09 49.47 -0.07
C ALA A 525 13.76 49.80 -0.80
N ARG A 526 13.82 50.03 -2.12
CA ARG A 526 12.61 50.25 -2.96
C ARG A 526 11.79 48.96 -3.10
N THR A 527 12.46 47.82 -3.11
CA THR A 527 11.93 46.47 -3.28
C THR A 527 11.26 46.01 -1.99
N GLN A 528 11.81 46.38 -0.83
CA GLN A 528 11.20 46.18 0.48
C GLN A 528 9.89 46.97 0.64
N GLN A 529 9.87 48.24 0.20
CA GLN A 529 8.65 49.06 0.25
C GLN A 529 7.56 48.56 -0.73
N ALA A 530 7.95 48.00 -1.87
CA ALA A 530 7.05 47.33 -2.81
C ALA A 530 6.50 46.01 -2.23
N ALA A 531 7.34 45.22 -1.56
CA ALA A 531 6.93 44.00 -0.87
C ALA A 531 5.92 44.28 0.25
N GLU A 532 6.12 45.34 1.04
CA GLU A 532 5.15 45.74 2.07
C GLU A 532 3.82 46.25 1.51
N ARG A 533 3.81 46.88 0.33
CA ARG A 533 2.57 47.27 -0.36
C ARG A 533 1.82 46.03 -0.87
N ALA A 534 2.55 45.10 -1.49
CA ALA A 534 2.00 43.82 -1.95
C ALA A 534 1.47 42.97 -0.78
N ALA A 535 2.14 42.98 0.38
CA ALA A 535 1.67 42.32 1.60
C ALA A 535 0.32 42.90 2.08
N ARG A 536 0.21 44.23 2.14
CA ARG A 536 -1.03 44.91 2.53
C ARG A 536 -2.16 44.63 1.53
N GLU A 537 -1.86 44.51 0.24
CA GLU A 537 -2.82 44.14 -0.79
C GLU A 537 -3.27 42.68 -0.69
N ALA A 538 -2.34 41.74 -0.46
CA ALA A 538 -2.65 40.32 -0.26
C ALA A 538 -3.51 40.10 0.99
N GLU A 539 -3.18 40.74 2.11
CA GLU A 539 -4.01 40.67 3.32
C GLU A 539 -5.39 41.29 3.14
N ARG A 540 -5.52 42.34 2.31
CA ARG A 540 -6.82 42.91 1.94
C ARG A 540 -7.62 41.94 1.08
N ALA A 541 -6.98 41.28 0.11
CA ALA A 541 -7.62 40.29 -0.75
C ALA A 541 -8.12 39.06 0.04
N VAL A 542 -7.32 38.56 0.99
CA VAL A 542 -7.73 37.47 1.90
C VAL A 542 -8.91 37.90 2.76
N ARG A 543 -8.85 39.09 3.39
CA ARG A 543 -9.97 39.62 4.20
C ARG A 543 -11.23 39.85 3.37
N GLN A 544 -11.10 40.30 2.12
CA GLN A 544 -12.25 40.46 1.21
C GLN A 544 -12.85 39.11 0.82
N ALA A 545 -12.03 38.08 0.57
CA ALA A 545 -12.51 36.73 0.29
C ALA A 545 -13.24 36.12 1.50
N GLU A 546 -12.73 36.30 2.71
CA GLU A 546 -13.38 35.87 3.95
C GLU A 546 -14.72 36.61 4.18
N GLN A 547 -14.75 37.93 3.96
CA GLN A 547 -15.98 38.72 4.06
C GLN A 547 -16.99 38.33 2.98
N ALA A 548 -16.56 38.04 1.76
CA ALA A 548 -17.42 37.54 0.69
C ALA A 548 -18.02 36.17 1.04
N MET A 549 -17.23 35.30 1.68
CA MET A 549 -17.69 33.99 2.16
C MET A 549 -18.68 34.11 3.34
N GLN A 550 -18.48 35.08 4.24
CA GLN A 550 -19.44 35.38 5.31
C GLN A 550 -20.74 35.98 4.76
N ARG A 551 -20.65 36.94 3.82
CA ARG A 551 -21.80 37.59 3.20
C ARG A 551 -22.62 36.65 2.31
N SER A 552 -22.00 35.68 1.65
CA SER A 552 -22.71 34.71 0.82
C SER A 552 -23.59 33.75 1.63
N GLY A 553 -23.40 33.70 2.96
CA GLY A 553 -24.10 32.75 3.83
C GLY A 553 -23.77 31.29 3.49
N ALA A 554 -22.68 31.03 2.77
CA ALA A 554 -22.33 29.69 2.28
C ALA A 554 -22.26 28.66 3.42
N GLN A 555 -21.74 29.06 4.58
CA GLN A 555 -21.67 28.19 5.76
C GLN A 555 -23.05 27.84 6.33
N GLN A 556 -24.00 28.78 6.32
CA GLN A 556 -25.38 28.54 6.74
C GLN A 556 -26.11 27.63 5.74
N ARG A 557 -25.90 27.84 4.43
CA ARG A 557 -26.45 26.98 3.38
C ARG A 557 -25.90 25.55 3.46
N MET A 558 -24.60 25.39 3.69
CA MET A 558 -23.96 24.09 3.90
C MET A 558 -24.55 23.35 5.11
N GLN A 559 -24.78 24.06 6.21
CA GLN A 559 -25.44 23.48 7.39
C GLN A 559 -26.91 23.12 7.12
N ALA A 560 -27.64 23.93 6.34
CA ALA A 560 -29.01 23.63 5.96
C ALA A 560 -29.09 22.37 5.06
N LEU A 561 -28.23 22.27 4.05
CA LEU A 561 -28.11 21.08 3.19
C LEU A 561 -27.74 19.83 4.00
N ALA A 562 -26.81 19.94 4.95
CA ALA A 562 -26.44 18.84 5.83
C ALA A 562 -27.62 18.36 6.71
N ARG A 563 -28.45 19.28 7.22
CA ARG A 563 -29.68 18.92 7.97
C ARG A 563 -30.70 18.22 7.08
N GLN A 564 -30.86 18.67 5.83
CA GLN A 564 -31.76 18.02 4.86
C GLN A 564 -31.27 16.62 4.49
N GLN A 565 -29.96 16.43 4.26
CA GLN A 565 -29.37 15.10 4.06
C GLN A 565 -29.61 14.18 5.27
N ALA A 566 -29.44 14.68 6.49
CA ALA A 566 -29.69 13.89 7.71
C ALA A 566 -31.18 13.47 7.84
N ALA A 567 -32.10 14.35 7.45
CA ALA A 567 -33.53 14.03 7.42
C ALA A 567 -33.84 12.94 6.37
N LEU A 568 -33.32 13.08 5.16
CA LEU A 568 -33.49 12.07 4.10
C LEU A 568 -32.85 10.73 4.47
N ALA A 569 -31.72 10.73 5.17
CA ALA A 569 -31.09 9.49 5.65
C ALA A 569 -31.97 8.76 6.67
N THR A 570 -32.70 9.49 7.51
CA THR A 570 -33.66 8.92 8.45
C THR A 570 -34.85 8.30 7.71
N GLU A 571 -35.42 9.03 6.75
CA GLU A 571 -36.51 8.54 5.88
C GLU A 571 -36.07 7.32 5.06
N GLN A 572 -34.82 7.28 4.59
CA GLN A 572 -34.24 6.14 3.89
C GLN A 572 -34.16 4.90 4.78
N ALA A 573 -33.74 5.06 6.04
CA ALA A 573 -33.67 3.95 7.01
C ALA A 573 -35.07 3.39 7.32
N ASP A 574 -36.06 4.27 7.47
CA ASP A 574 -37.45 3.87 7.71
C ASP A 574 -38.04 3.13 6.51
N LEU A 575 -37.84 3.64 5.29
CA LEU A 575 -38.28 2.98 4.06
C LEU A 575 -37.60 1.62 3.86
N ALA A 576 -36.29 1.52 4.12
CA ALA A 576 -35.55 0.27 4.03
C ALA A 576 -36.07 -0.78 5.02
N SER A 577 -36.36 -0.37 6.26
CA SER A 577 -36.96 -1.23 7.29
C SER A 577 -38.35 -1.73 6.87
N GLN A 578 -39.19 -0.83 6.36
CA GLN A 578 -40.52 -1.19 5.85
C GLN A 578 -40.42 -2.14 4.65
N GLN A 579 -39.48 -1.91 3.73
CA GLN A 579 -39.26 -2.75 2.56
C GLN A 579 -38.76 -4.13 2.95
N ALA A 580 -37.85 -4.24 3.92
CA ALA A 580 -37.37 -5.52 4.43
C ALA A 580 -38.51 -6.31 5.07
N ALA A 581 -39.31 -5.68 5.93
CA ALA A 581 -40.47 -6.31 6.57
C ALA A 581 -41.54 -6.74 5.55
N ALA A 582 -41.81 -5.90 4.54
CA ALA A 582 -42.74 -6.23 3.46
C ALA A 582 -42.22 -7.39 2.60
N SER A 583 -40.91 -7.42 2.30
CA SER A 583 -40.28 -8.48 1.51
C SER A 583 -40.32 -9.84 2.22
N VAL A 584 -40.07 -9.88 3.53
CA VAL A 584 -40.16 -11.13 4.32
C VAL A 584 -41.59 -11.67 4.34
N ARG A 585 -42.59 -10.79 4.53
CA ARG A 585 -44.01 -11.19 4.46
C ARG A 585 -44.39 -11.70 3.07
N ALA A 586 -43.94 -11.02 2.02
CA ALA A 586 -44.18 -11.42 0.64
C ALA A 586 -43.51 -12.77 0.32
N ASP A 587 -42.27 -13.02 0.73
CA ASP A 587 -41.58 -14.30 0.48
C ASP A 587 -42.30 -15.48 1.15
N LYS A 588 -42.72 -15.32 2.41
CA LYS A 588 -43.44 -16.37 3.15
C LYS A 588 -44.75 -16.76 2.46
N GLU A 589 -45.47 -15.76 1.96
CA GLU A 589 -46.75 -15.93 1.29
C GLU A 589 -46.58 -16.43 -0.15
N ALA A 590 -45.55 -15.99 -0.86
CA ALA A 590 -45.18 -16.51 -2.19
C ALA A 590 -44.89 -18.02 -2.12
N ARG A 591 -44.17 -18.48 -1.08
CA ARG A 591 -43.96 -19.92 -0.83
C ARG A 591 -45.25 -20.69 -0.58
N ARG A 592 -46.27 -20.05 0.01
CA ARG A 592 -47.59 -20.66 0.19
C ARG A 592 -48.30 -20.81 -1.15
N ILE A 593 -48.33 -19.74 -1.96
CA ILE A 593 -48.90 -19.75 -3.31
C ILE A 593 -48.23 -20.82 -4.19
N MET A 594 -46.90 -20.95 -4.15
CA MET A 594 -46.16 -21.98 -4.89
C MET A 594 -46.57 -23.40 -4.49
N ARG A 595 -46.76 -23.66 -3.19
CA ARG A 595 -47.25 -24.97 -2.70
C ARG A 595 -48.68 -25.26 -3.16
N GLU A 596 -49.56 -24.27 -3.12
CA GLU A 596 -50.94 -24.39 -3.60
C GLU A 596 -50.97 -24.69 -5.11
N ALA A 597 -50.15 -23.99 -5.90
CA ALA A 597 -50.06 -24.20 -7.34
C ALA A 597 -49.61 -25.63 -7.70
N ILE A 598 -48.68 -26.22 -6.93
CA ILE A 598 -48.32 -27.64 -7.07
C ILE A 598 -49.51 -28.53 -6.72
N ALA A 599 -50.14 -28.31 -5.56
CA ALA A 599 -51.22 -29.17 -5.06
C ALA A 599 -52.47 -29.15 -5.96
N GLN A 600 -52.74 -28.04 -6.64
CA GLN A 600 -53.88 -27.86 -7.55
C GLN A 600 -53.57 -28.24 -9.00
N GLY A 601 -52.33 -28.67 -9.31
CA GLY A 601 -51.93 -29.02 -10.68
C GLY A 601 -51.75 -27.83 -11.62
N LEU A 602 -51.67 -26.60 -11.08
CA LEU A 602 -51.45 -25.36 -11.84
C LEU A 602 -49.97 -25.13 -12.18
N ALA A 603 -49.07 -25.86 -11.52
CA ALA A 603 -47.63 -25.84 -11.77
C ALA A 603 -47.21 -27.04 -12.64
N THR A 604 -46.69 -26.77 -13.83
CA THR A 604 -46.12 -27.80 -14.70
C THR A 604 -44.65 -28.00 -14.36
N GLN A 605 -44.24 -29.22 -14.01
CA GLN A 605 -42.84 -29.55 -13.80
C GLN A 605 -42.10 -29.53 -15.14
N ILE A 606 -40.91 -28.94 -15.17
CA ILE A 606 -40.00 -28.94 -16.32
C ILE A 606 -38.69 -29.63 -15.93
N ASP A 607 -38.06 -30.29 -16.90
CA ASP A 607 -36.71 -30.82 -16.73
C ASP A 607 -35.69 -29.67 -16.89
N GLY A 608 -34.76 -29.61 -15.94
CA GLY A 608 -33.83 -28.48 -15.74
C GLY A 608 -32.64 -28.47 -16.69
#